data_AF-A0A951XDV3-F1
#
_entry.id   AF-A0A951XDV3-F1
#
_cell.length_a   1.000
_cell.length_b   1.000
_cell.length_c   1.000
_cell.angle_alpha   90.00
_cell.angle_beta   90.00
_cell.angle_gamma   90.00
#
_symmetry.space_group_name_H-M   'P 1'
#
loop_
_entity.id
_entity.type
_entity.pdbx_description
1 polymer ?
#
loop_
_entity_poly.entity_id
_entity_poly.type
_entity_poly.pdbx_seq_one_letter_code
_entity_poly.pdbx_strand_id
1 'polypeptide(L)'
;ATVQHTGEKGKDVVHLVFGNGLPATIHLFRDISGTFQISFFGQQSWKMADIKNSYSMFRDNIIEFIRSVNEGKPRLEFHKTQNIINTVIAAETSRLSGGKIIHLN
;
A
#
# COMPACT_ATOMS: atom_id res chain seq x y z
N ALA A 1 -5.12 -13.14 2.72
CA ALA A 1 -5.09 -12.30 1.49
C ALA A 1 -4.14 -12.94 0.47
N THR A 2 -4.20 -12.58 -0.81
CA THR A 2 -3.21 -13.05 -1.81
C THR A 2 -2.49 -11.87 -2.47
N VAL A 3 -1.23 -12.10 -2.84
CA VAL A 3 -0.35 -11.12 -3.48
C VAL A 3 0.31 -11.75 -4.69
N GLN A 4 0.30 -11.05 -5.81
CA GLN A 4 1.00 -11.46 -7.03
C GLN A 4 1.69 -10.26 -7.66
N HIS A 5 2.97 -10.42 -7.97
CA HIS A 5 3.73 -9.45 -8.75
C HIS A 5 3.73 -9.87 -10.22
N THR A 6 3.31 -8.96 -11.10
CA THR A 6 3.19 -9.18 -12.54
C THR A 6 4.04 -8.21 -13.37
N GLY A 7 4.76 -7.31 -12.71
CA GLY A 7 5.65 -6.35 -13.34
C GLY A 7 7.10 -6.79 -13.35
N GLU A 8 8.00 -5.81 -13.44
CA GLU A 8 9.45 -6.01 -13.41
C GLU A 8 10.09 -5.09 -12.35
N LYS A 9 11.36 -5.34 -12.02
CA LYS A 9 12.08 -4.55 -11.03
C LYS A 9 12.11 -3.08 -11.46
N GLY A 10 11.52 -2.19 -10.64
CA GLY A 10 11.43 -0.76 -10.93
C GLY A 10 10.24 -0.35 -11.79
N LYS A 11 9.41 -1.29 -12.24
CA LYS A 11 8.08 -1.09 -12.81
C LYS A 11 7.14 -2.11 -12.20
N ASP A 12 6.96 -1.97 -10.89
CA ASP A 12 6.26 -2.92 -10.06
C ASP A 12 4.75 -2.81 -10.32
N VAL A 13 4.14 -3.95 -10.67
CA VAL A 13 2.69 -4.10 -10.79
C VAL A 13 2.31 -5.25 -9.86
N VAL A 14 1.52 -4.93 -8.84
CA VAL A 14 1.17 -5.88 -7.79
C VAL A 14 -0.34 -5.99 -7.72
N HIS A 15 -0.86 -7.21 -7.91
CA HIS A 15 -2.25 -7.56 -7.71
C HIS A 15 -2.44 -8.14 -6.31
N LEU A 16 -3.43 -7.60 -5.60
CA LEU A 16 -3.79 -7.96 -4.23
C LEU A 16 -5.25 -8.43 -4.21
N VAL A 17 -5.53 -9.50 -3.46
CA VAL A 17 -6.91 -9.86 -3.10
C VAL A 17 -7.02 -9.94 -1.60
N PHE A 18 -7.82 -9.06 -1.02
CA PHE A 18 -8.09 -9.04 0.42
C PHE A 18 -8.84 -10.32 0.84
N GLY A 19 -8.85 -10.62 2.16
CA GLY A 19 -9.52 -11.82 2.68
C GLY A 19 -11.02 -11.91 2.38
N ASN A 20 -11.66 -10.76 2.12
CA ASN A 20 -13.07 -10.66 1.71
C ASN A 20 -13.27 -10.71 0.18
N GLY A 21 -12.23 -11.00 -0.60
CA GLY A 21 -12.29 -11.06 -2.06
C GLY A 21 -12.17 -9.72 -2.78
N LEU A 22 -12.03 -8.59 -2.07
CA LEU A 22 -11.84 -7.28 -2.71
C LEU A 22 -10.49 -7.27 -3.46
N PRO A 23 -10.46 -6.94 -4.77
CA PRO A 23 -9.22 -6.81 -5.50
C PRO A 23 -8.64 -5.38 -5.36
N ALA A 24 -7.32 -5.27 -5.40
CA ALA A 24 -6.61 -4.02 -5.56
C ALA A 24 -5.35 -4.21 -6.40
N THR A 25 -4.95 -3.17 -7.11
CA THR A 25 -3.72 -3.16 -7.92
C THR A 25 -2.87 -1.98 -7.55
N ILE A 26 -1.58 -2.22 -7.35
CA ILE A 26 -0.58 -1.20 -7.08
C ILE A 26 0.34 -1.12 -8.29
N HIS A 27 0.51 0.08 -8.81
CA HIS A 27 1.45 0.38 -9.89
C HIS A 27 2.49 1.36 -9.34
N LEU A 28 3.74 0.92 -9.29
CA LEU A 28 4.86 1.72 -8.83
C LEU A 28 5.97 1.69 -9.89
N PHE A 29 6.20 2.83 -10.51
CA PHE A 29 7.28 3.01 -11.47
C PHE A 29 8.38 3.83 -10.80
N ARG A 30 9.63 3.42 -10.93
CA ARG A 30 10.77 4.25 -10.55
C ARG A 30 10.91 5.41 -11.53
N ASP A 31 11.53 6.49 -11.06
CA ASP A 31 11.91 7.65 -11.88
C ASP A 31 10.74 8.43 -12.51
N ILE A 32 9.54 8.34 -11.92
CA ILE A 32 8.39 9.19 -12.23
C ILE A 32 8.13 10.23 -11.13
N SER A 33 7.17 11.14 -11.35
CA SER A 33 6.80 12.17 -10.36
C SER A 33 6.34 11.54 -9.04
N GLY A 34 6.72 12.14 -7.92
CA GLY A 34 6.37 11.71 -6.56
C GLY A 34 4.91 11.94 -6.16
N THR A 35 4.01 11.96 -7.13
CA THR A 35 2.56 12.05 -6.96
C THR A 35 1.96 10.66 -7.11
N PHE A 36 0.96 10.33 -6.31
CA PHE A 36 0.25 9.08 -6.47
C PHE A 36 -1.26 9.31 -6.51
N GLN A 37 -1.94 8.39 -7.16
CA GLN A 37 -3.37 8.41 -7.37
C GLN A 37 -3.97 7.17 -6.75
N ILE A 38 -5.15 7.33 -6.16
CA ILE A 38 -5.95 6.22 -5.67
C ILE A 38 -7.32 6.29 -6.31
N SER A 39 -7.72 5.21 -6.97
CA SER A 39 -9.03 5.07 -7.59
C SER A 39 -9.84 4.01 -6.86
N PHE A 40 -11.06 4.36 -6.47
CA PHE A 40 -12.01 3.49 -5.80
C PHE A 40 -13.19 3.22 -6.74
N PHE A 41 -13.50 1.96 -6.94
CA PHE A 41 -14.59 1.52 -7.81
C PHE A 41 -15.64 0.80 -6.98
N GLY A 42 -16.85 1.35 -6.94
CA GLY A 42 -18.02 0.75 -6.32
C GLY A 42 -19.04 0.30 -7.37
N GLN A 43 -20.06 -0.42 -6.92
CA GLN A 43 -21.09 -0.96 -7.82
C GLN A 43 -21.90 0.14 -8.56
N GLN A 44 -22.03 1.32 -7.95
CA GLN A 44 -22.87 2.41 -8.47
C GLN A 44 -22.07 3.64 -8.91
N SER A 45 -20.82 3.78 -8.47
CA SER A 45 -20.00 4.96 -8.73
C SER A 45 -18.52 4.66 -8.50
N TRP A 46 -17.66 5.56 -8.96
CA TRP A 46 -16.23 5.52 -8.72
C TRP A 46 -15.73 6.90 -8.29
N LYS A 47 -14.61 6.92 -7.57
CA LYS A 47 -13.96 8.17 -7.15
C LYS A 47 -12.46 8.03 -7.23
N MET A 48 -11.81 9.14 -7.56
CA MET A 48 -10.36 9.23 -7.66
C MET A 48 -9.86 10.34 -6.76
N ALA A 49 -8.75 10.08 -6.09
CA ALA A 49 -8.04 11.04 -5.27
C ALA A 49 -6.61 11.17 -5.80
N ASP A 50 -6.25 12.38 -6.22
CA ASP A 50 -4.87 12.71 -6.55
C ASP A 50 -4.17 13.25 -5.31
N ILE A 51 -3.01 12.68 -5.00
CA ILE A 51 -2.22 13.09 -3.85
C ILE A 51 -0.97 13.80 -4.36
N LYS A 52 -1.00 15.13 -4.25
CA LYS A 52 0.01 16.05 -4.78
C LYS A 52 0.82 16.78 -3.68
N ASN A 53 0.36 16.73 -2.42
CA ASN A 53 0.98 17.44 -1.30
C ASN A 53 1.64 16.46 -0.32
N SER A 54 2.80 15.93 -0.71
CA SER A 54 3.58 15.02 0.13
C SER A 54 4.13 15.71 1.39
N TYR A 55 4.41 17.01 1.32
CA TYR A 55 4.93 17.78 2.46
C TYR A 55 3.92 17.88 3.60
N SER A 56 2.66 18.22 3.32
CA SER A 56 1.64 18.29 4.37
C SER A 56 1.43 16.94 5.03
N MET A 57 1.40 15.85 4.25
CA MET A 57 1.29 14.49 4.79
C MET A 57 2.45 14.13 5.72
N PHE A 58 3.69 14.48 5.33
CA PHE A 58 4.85 14.25 6.19
C PHE A 58 4.76 15.06 7.50
N ARG A 59 4.44 16.35 7.40
CA ARG A 59 4.25 17.22 8.57
C ARG A 59 3.18 16.66 9.51
N ASP A 60 2.04 16.25 8.96
CA ASP A 60 0.93 15.73 9.76
C ASP A 60 1.30 14.41 10.45
N ASN A 61 2.10 13.54 9.80
CA ASN A 61 2.64 12.35 10.45
C ASN A 61 3.54 12.68 11.66
N ILE A 62 4.38 13.71 11.58
CA ILE A 62 5.21 14.14 12.72
C ILE A 62 4.34 14.69 13.86
N ILE A 63 3.32 15.48 13.52
CA ILE A 63 2.35 15.99 14.51
C ILE A 63 1.65 14.83 15.22
N GLU A 64 1.18 13.83 14.47
CA GLU A 64 0.51 12.66 15.03
C GLU A 64 1.44 11.80 15.89
N PHE A 65 2.71 11.68 15.50
CA PHE A 65 3.72 11.02 16.32
C PHE A 65 3.91 11.72 17.68
N ILE A 66 4.10 13.05 17.69
CA ILE A 66 4.26 13.82 18.92
C ILE A 66 3.03 13.65 19.82
N ARG A 67 1.82 13.71 19.25
CA ARG A 67 0.59 13.48 20.04
C ARG A 67 0.54 12.08 20.61
N SER A 68 0.91 11.06 19.85
CA SER A 68 1.01 9.67 20.32
C SER A 68 1.94 9.52 21.52
N VAL A 69 3.09 10.20 21.51
CA VAL A 69 4.04 10.20 22.63
C VAL A 69 3.43 10.87 23.85
N ASN A 70 2.84 12.06 23.68
CA ASN A 70 2.23 12.82 24.78
C ASN A 70 1.07 12.09 25.45
N GLU A 71 0.25 11.39 24.67
CA GLU A 71 -0.93 10.66 25.16
C GLU A 71 -0.60 9.23 25.60
N GLY A 72 0.63 8.75 25.37
CA GLY A 72 1.03 7.38 25.68
C GLY A 72 0.28 6.30 24.89
N LYS A 73 -0.32 6.66 23.74
CA LYS A 73 -1.16 5.76 22.93
C LYS A 73 -0.79 5.82 21.45
N PRO A 74 -0.61 4.67 20.77
CA PRO A 74 -0.33 4.66 19.34
C PRO A 74 -1.53 5.17 18.52
N ARG A 75 -1.26 5.95 17.46
CA ARG A 75 -2.28 6.34 16.47
C ARG A 75 -2.72 5.19 15.58
N LEU A 76 -1.82 4.23 15.36
CA LEU A 76 -2.04 3.07 14.52
C LEU A 76 -1.68 1.81 15.28
N GLU A 77 -2.57 0.83 15.21
CA GLU A 77 -2.31 -0.51 15.72
C GLU A 77 -1.11 -1.14 15.01
N PHE A 78 -0.15 -1.70 15.76
CA PHE A 78 1.09 -2.24 15.22
C PHE A 78 0.86 -3.29 14.12
N HIS A 79 -0.16 -4.14 14.27
CA HIS A 79 -0.49 -5.18 13.31
C HIS A 79 -0.81 -4.61 11.91
N LYS A 80 -1.29 -3.37 11.80
CA LYS A 80 -1.54 -2.72 10.51
C LYS A 80 -0.23 -2.48 9.76
N THR A 81 0.80 -1.99 10.46
CA THR A 81 2.14 -1.80 9.91
C THR A 81 2.76 -3.14 9.51
N GLN A 82 2.62 -4.16 10.37
CA GLN A 82 3.08 -5.51 10.09
C GLN A 82 2.43 -6.08 8.82
N ASN A 83 1.13 -5.89 8.61
CA ASN A 83 0.41 -6.34 7.42
C ASN A 83 0.91 -5.67 6.14
N ILE A 84 1.20 -4.36 6.19
CA ILE A 84 1.79 -3.62 5.07
C ILE A 84 3.16 -4.19 4.73
N ILE A 85 4.03 -4.36 5.72
CA ILE A 85 5.39 -4.90 5.52
C ILE A 85 5.33 -6.33 4.94
N ASN A 86 4.48 -7.20 5.48
CA ASN A 86 4.30 -8.55 4.97
C ASN A 86 3.83 -8.57 3.52
N THR A 87 2.98 -7.62 3.13
CA THR A 87 2.51 -7.48 1.74
C THR A 87 3.64 -7.06 0.81
N VAL A 88 4.52 -6.14 1.24
CA VAL A 88 5.72 -5.75 0.48
C VAL A 88 6.67 -6.93 0.30
N ILE A 89 6.92 -7.69 1.38
CA ILE A 89 7.76 -8.90 1.34
C ILE A 89 7.16 -9.94 0.39
N ALA A 90 5.85 -10.16 0.45
CA ALA A 90 5.15 -11.10 -0.42
C ALA A 90 5.21 -10.68 -1.90
N ALA A 91 5.07 -9.38 -2.20
CA ALA A 91 5.22 -8.88 -3.56
C ALA A 91 6.62 -9.13 -4.13
N GLU A 92 7.68 -8.87 -3.34
CA GLU A 92 9.05 -9.15 -3.77
C GLU A 92 9.32 -10.66 -3.90
N THR A 93 8.79 -11.46 -2.97
CA THR A 93 8.88 -12.93 -3.03
C THR A 93 8.20 -13.47 -4.29
N SER A 94 7.01 -12.94 -4.63
CA SER A 94 6.29 -13.25 -5.86
C SER A 94 7.15 -12.94 -7.09
N ARG A 95 7.74 -11.73 -7.14
CA ARG A 95 8.62 -11.29 -8.24
C ARG A 95 9.81 -12.23 -8.43
N LEU A 96 10.52 -12.54 -7.35
CA LEU A 96 11.68 -13.43 -7.36
C LEU A 96 11.31 -14.88 -7.75
N SER A 97 10.05 -15.26 -7.52
CA SER A 97 9.52 -16.60 -7.84
C SER A 97 8.84 -16.67 -9.21
N GLY A 98 9.06 -15.70 -10.10
CA GLY A 98 8.47 -15.67 -11.44
C GLY A 98 6.98 -15.33 -11.46
N GLY A 99 6.52 -14.52 -10.50
CA GLY A 99 5.12 -14.05 -10.42
C GLY A 99 4.16 -15.06 -9.81
N LYS A 100 4.64 -16.00 -8.98
CA LYS A 100 3.78 -16.93 -8.22
C LYS A 100 2.91 -16.18 -7.22
N ILE A 101 1.69 -16.64 -7.03
CA ILE A 101 0.78 -16.11 -6.01
C ILE A 101 1.31 -16.48 -4.62
N ILE A 102 1.43 -15.48 -3.74
CA ILE A 102 1.79 -15.64 -2.33
C ILE A 102 0.54 -15.47 -1.48
N HIS A 103 0.29 -16.43 -0.58
CA HIS A 103 -0.80 -16.37 0.38
C HIS A 103 -0.30 -15.74 1.69
N LEU A 104 -1.01 -14.72 2.15
CA LEU A 104 -0.82 -14.08 3.44
C LEU A 104 -1.84 -14.63 4.43
N ASN A 105 -1.35 -15.09 5.57
CA ASN A 105 -2.13 -15.54 6.73
C ASN A 105 -2.81 -14.36 7.43
#